data_AF-A0A7W8M692-F1
#
_entry.id   AF-A0A7W8M692-F1
#
_cell.length_a   1.000
_cell.length_b   1.000
_cell.length_c   1.000
_cell.angle_alpha   90.00
_cell.angle_beta   90.00
_cell.angle_gamma   90.00
#
_symmetry.space_group_name_H-M   'P 1'
#
loop_
_entity.id
_entity.type
_entity.pdbx_description
1 polymer ?
#
loop_
_entity_poly.entity_id
_entity_poly.type
_entity_poly.pdbx_seq_one_letter_code
_entity_poly.pdbx_strand_id
1 'polypeptide(L)'
;MAIPVKLRVFEGPLDLLLHLIDINKIDIYDIPIALITDQYLEYIHQMDHQDMDVMSEFLVMAATLLRIKSKMLLPVEDKPQEEQEDPRQELVERLLEYKMYKYAAGELKDMQMNAAQSFYKTTTLPEGLRYEEPPVDLDALTQGLDLDKLHVIFKAVMKRANDKIDPIRSKYGKIQQEEINLSDKISEIQTYSRGRKHFSFRQLLEKQKTKMNIIVTFLAVLELMKSGMIRVAQKELFDDIMIDVVD
;
A
#
# COMPACT_ATOMS: atom_id res chain seq x y z
N MET A 1 34.66 -26.14 -17.28
CA MET A 1 33.94 -25.79 -16.04
C MET A 1 33.92 -24.28 -15.95
N ALA A 2 32.76 -23.66 -16.18
CA ALA A 2 32.59 -22.22 -16.07
C ALA A 2 31.65 -21.97 -14.91
N ILE A 3 32.15 -21.37 -13.83
CA ILE A 3 31.30 -20.81 -12.78
C ILE A 3 31.35 -19.29 -12.99
N PRO A 4 30.34 -18.70 -13.64
CA PRO A 4 30.23 -17.25 -13.71
C PRO A 4 29.62 -16.75 -12.39
N VAL A 5 30.44 -16.56 -11.35
CA VAL A 5 29.97 -15.87 -10.13
C VAL A 5 30.02 -14.37 -10.39
N LYS A 6 28.97 -13.83 -11.00
CA LYS A 6 28.64 -12.41 -10.81
C LYS A 6 27.91 -12.33 -9.48
N LEU A 7 28.60 -11.89 -8.43
CA LEU A 7 27.94 -11.49 -7.19
C LEU A 7 26.90 -10.42 -7.54
N ARG A 8 25.65 -10.66 -7.17
CA ARG A 8 24.59 -9.65 -7.26
C ARG A 8 24.90 -8.64 -6.16
N VAL A 9 25.13 -7.38 -6.54
CA VAL A 9 25.20 -6.29 -5.56
C VAL A 9 23.77 -6.08 -5.07
N PHE A 10 23.51 -6.39 -3.81
CA PHE A 10 22.22 -6.17 -3.17
C PHE A 10 22.19 -4.77 -2.58
N GLU A 11 21.04 -4.12 -2.67
CA GLU A 11 20.80 -2.79 -2.09
C GLU A 11 20.41 -2.92 -0.60
N GLY A 12 21.25 -3.63 0.17
CA GLY A 12 21.10 -3.86 1.61
C GLY A 12 20.53 -5.24 2.02
N PRO A 13 20.37 -5.48 3.34
CA PRO A 13 20.04 -6.79 3.89
C PRO A 13 18.60 -7.24 3.61
N LEU A 14 17.65 -6.31 3.53
CA LEU A 14 16.26 -6.63 3.19
C LEU A 14 16.12 -7.10 1.74
N ASP A 15 16.95 -6.57 0.84
CA ASP A 15 16.97 -6.97 -0.56
C ASP A 15 17.48 -8.41 -0.74
N LEU A 16 18.55 -8.74 -0.03
CA LEU A 16 19.06 -10.11 0.04
C LEU A 16 18.01 -11.07 0.62
N LEU A 17 17.32 -10.69 1.69
CA LEU A 17 16.26 -11.53 2.28
C LEU A 17 15.09 -11.76 1.33
N LEU A 18 14.60 -10.71 0.65
CA LEU A 18 13.58 -10.87 -0.40
C LEU A 18 14.05 -11.81 -1.49
N HIS A 19 15.31 -11.68 -1.92
CA HIS A 19 15.87 -12.55 -2.94
C HIS A 19 15.91 -14.03 -2.52
N LEU A 20 16.32 -14.31 -1.28
CA LEU A 20 16.31 -15.66 -0.72
C LEU A 20 14.89 -16.22 -0.62
N ILE A 21 13.92 -15.41 -0.15
CA ILE A 21 12.50 -15.80 -0.09
C ILE A 21 11.98 -16.17 -1.49
N ASP A 22 12.28 -15.35 -2.49
CA ASP A 22 11.86 -15.57 -3.88
C ASP A 22 12.47 -16.84 -4.49
N ILE A 23 13.79 -17.09 -4.30
CA ILE A 23 14.46 -18.30 -4.82
C ILE A 23 13.86 -19.57 -4.21
N ASN A 24 13.65 -19.57 -2.89
CA ASN A 24 13.13 -20.73 -2.18
C ASN A 24 11.61 -20.88 -2.32
N LYS A 25 10.92 -19.95 -3.01
CA LYS A 25 9.45 -19.91 -3.16
C LYS A 25 8.72 -19.98 -1.81
N ILE A 26 9.27 -19.24 -0.84
CA ILE A 26 8.74 -19.15 0.52
C ILE A 26 7.60 -18.12 0.53
N ASP A 27 6.55 -18.39 1.31
CA ASP A 27 5.55 -17.38 1.63
C ASP A 27 6.17 -16.34 2.58
N ILE A 28 6.09 -15.06 2.21
CA ILE A 28 6.59 -13.94 3.02
C ILE A 28 5.87 -13.83 4.37
N TYR A 29 4.64 -14.36 4.49
CA TYR A 29 3.90 -14.40 5.75
C TYR A 29 4.29 -15.57 6.65
N ASP A 30 4.91 -16.62 6.10
CA ASP A 30 5.36 -17.79 6.85
C ASP A 30 6.80 -18.17 6.52
N ILE A 31 7.71 -17.32 6.98
CA ILE A 31 9.13 -17.46 6.71
C ILE A 31 9.73 -18.57 7.60
N PRO A 32 10.33 -19.64 7.05
CA PRO A 32 11.09 -20.62 7.81
C PRO A 32 12.42 -19.99 8.26
N ILE A 33 12.40 -19.32 9.42
CA ILE A 33 13.53 -18.53 9.93
C ILE A 33 14.81 -19.35 10.03
N ALA A 34 14.73 -20.62 10.43
CA ALA A 34 15.91 -21.47 10.52
C ALA A 34 16.66 -21.57 9.17
N LEU A 35 15.92 -21.85 8.09
CA LEU A 35 16.46 -21.99 6.73
C LEU A 35 17.00 -20.65 6.21
N ILE A 36 16.21 -19.59 6.33
CA ILE A 36 16.59 -18.26 5.83
C ILE A 36 17.82 -17.72 6.56
N THR A 37 17.90 -17.92 7.88
CA THR A 37 19.06 -17.49 8.67
C THR A 37 20.34 -18.19 8.22
N ASP A 38 20.28 -19.50 7.95
CA ASP A 38 21.45 -20.27 7.53
C ASP A 38 21.94 -19.84 6.14
N GLN A 39 21.02 -19.64 5.19
CA GLN A 39 21.35 -19.13 3.86
C GLN A 39 21.88 -17.69 3.88
N TYR A 40 21.29 -16.84 4.74
CA TYR A 40 21.74 -15.47 4.91
C TYR A 40 23.18 -15.42 5.44
N LEU A 41 23.48 -16.20 6.48
CA LEU A 41 24.84 -16.29 7.04
C LEU A 41 25.84 -16.85 6.03
N GLU A 42 25.44 -17.87 5.27
CA GLU A 42 26.27 -18.41 4.19
C GLU A 42 26.64 -17.33 3.17
N TYR A 43 25.68 -16.49 2.77
CA TYR A 43 25.94 -15.37 1.87
C TYR A 43 26.92 -14.37 2.46
N ILE A 44 26.74 -13.98 3.73
CA ILE A 44 27.65 -13.05 4.42
C ILE A 44 29.07 -13.60 4.52
N HIS A 45 29.23 -14.90 4.78
CA HIS A 45 30.54 -15.54 4.84
C HIS A 45 31.25 -15.60 3.48
N GLN A 46 30.50 -15.59 2.38
CA GLN A 46 31.04 -15.56 1.01
C GLN A 46 31.30 -14.13 0.50
N MET A 47 30.77 -13.12 1.20
CA MET A 47 30.90 -11.72 0.78
C MET A 47 32.28 -11.17 1.14
N ASP A 48 32.92 -10.48 0.20
CA ASP A 48 34.22 -9.85 0.43
C ASP A 48 34.09 -8.70 1.43
N HIS A 49 34.91 -8.70 2.48
CA HIS A 49 34.80 -7.77 3.62
C HIS A 49 35.49 -6.42 3.39
N GLN A 50 35.74 -6.05 2.12
CA GLN A 50 36.48 -4.83 1.79
C GLN A 50 35.74 -3.53 2.12
N ASP A 51 34.41 -3.58 2.24
CA ASP A 51 33.58 -2.43 2.61
C ASP A 51 32.90 -2.66 3.97
N MET A 52 33.56 -2.18 5.03
CA MET A 52 33.09 -2.36 6.41
C MET A 52 31.78 -1.62 6.71
N ASP A 53 31.53 -0.48 6.04
CA ASP A 53 30.34 0.33 6.28
C ASP A 53 29.09 -0.41 5.81
N VAL A 54 29.15 -0.98 4.60
CA VAL A 54 28.08 -1.82 4.06
C VAL A 54 27.86 -3.06 4.93
N MET A 55 28.94 -3.69 5.39
CA MET A 55 28.88 -4.90 6.22
C MET A 55 28.11 -4.68 7.54
N SER A 56 28.13 -3.48 8.10
CA SER A 56 27.51 -3.17 9.39
C SER A 56 26.01 -3.46 9.42
N GLU A 57 25.27 -3.06 8.37
CA GLU A 57 23.83 -3.30 8.25
C GLU A 57 23.51 -4.79 8.12
N PHE A 58 24.33 -5.52 7.35
CA PHE A 58 24.16 -6.95 7.18
C PHE A 58 24.39 -7.73 8.47
N LEU A 59 25.36 -7.31 9.30
CA LEU A 59 25.64 -7.91 10.62
C LEU A 59 24.51 -7.65 11.61
N VAL A 60 23.94 -6.43 11.61
CA VAL A 60 22.76 -6.11 12.44
C VAL A 60 21.58 -7.02 12.08
N MET A 61 21.35 -7.24 10.78
CA MET A 61 20.30 -8.17 10.34
C MET A 61 20.63 -9.62 10.68
N ALA A 62 21.89 -10.06 10.56
CA ALA A 62 22.33 -11.40 10.98
C ALA A 62 22.02 -11.66 12.46
N ALA A 63 22.37 -10.70 13.33
CA ALA A 63 22.07 -10.78 14.76
C ALA A 63 20.56 -10.81 15.02
N THR A 64 19.78 -10.03 14.25
CA THR A 64 18.32 -10.01 14.33
C THR A 64 17.71 -11.37 13.97
N LEU A 65 18.16 -11.99 12.88
CA LEU A 65 17.72 -13.31 12.45
C LEU A 65 18.08 -14.40 13.48
N LEU A 66 19.31 -14.38 14.00
CA LEU A 66 19.76 -15.29 15.05
C LEU A 66 18.91 -15.17 16.33
N ARG A 67 18.58 -13.94 16.73
CA ARG A 67 17.69 -13.67 17.87
C ARG A 67 16.30 -14.28 17.64
N ILE A 68 15.73 -14.08 16.45
CA ILE A 68 14.41 -14.65 16.10
C ILE A 68 14.49 -16.18 16.08
N LYS A 69 15.52 -16.76 15.44
CA LYS A 69 15.77 -18.21 15.40
C LYS A 69 15.85 -18.80 16.81
N SER A 70 16.61 -18.17 17.70
CA SER A 70 16.72 -18.61 19.09
C SER A 70 15.38 -18.53 19.81
N LYS A 71 14.63 -17.43 19.69
CA LYS A 71 13.33 -17.28 20.37
C LYS A 71 12.30 -18.30 19.88
N MET A 72 12.31 -18.63 18.59
CA MET A 72 11.39 -19.62 18.01
C MET A 72 11.74 -21.07 18.36
N LEU A 73 13.01 -21.37 18.65
CA LEU A 73 13.45 -22.72 19.00
C LEU A 73 13.38 -23.02 20.50
N LEU A 74 13.31 -21.98 21.34
CA LEU A 74 13.25 -22.14 22.79
C LEU A 74 11.85 -22.64 23.23
N PRO A 75 11.77 -23.50 24.27
CA PRO A 75 10.50 -23.91 24.83
C PRO A 75 9.74 -22.70 25.38
N VAL A 76 8.45 -22.61 25.08
CA VAL A 76 7.57 -21.59 25.65
C VAL A 76 7.30 -21.96 27.10
N GLU A 77 7.55 -21.04 28.04
CA GLU A 77 7.15 -21.25 29.44
C GLU A 77 5.62 -21.33 29.52
N ASP A 78 5.07 -22.30 30.27
CA ASP A 78 3.63 -22.46 30.56
C ASP A 78 3.08 -21.31 31.44
N LYS A 79 3.25 -20.06 31.02
CA LYS A 79 2.61 -18.90 31.64
C LYS A 79 1.30 -18.61 30.91
N PRO A 80 0.21 -18.31 31.64
CA PRO A 80 -1.10 -18.09 31.04
C PRO A 80 -1.07 -16.85 30.14
N GLN A 81 -1.21 -17.10 28.83
CA GLN A 81 -1.67 -16.23 27.75
C GLN A 81 -1.58 -14.71 27.99
N GLU A 82 -0.40 -14.14 27.78
CA GLU A 82 -0.32 -12.93 26.96
C GLU A 82 -0.21 -13.40 25.51
N GLU A 83 -0.96 -12.78 24.58
CA GLU A 83 -0.80 -13.00 23.14
C GLU A 83 0.66 -12.78 22.78
N GLN A 84 1.42 -13.85 22.65
CA GLN A 84 2.82 -13.77 22.27
C GLN A 84 2.85 -13.39 20.79
N GLU A 85 3.15 -12.13 20.50
CA GLU A 85 3.36 -11.66 19.14
C GLU A 85 4.39 -12.57 18.43
N ASP A 86 4.10 -12.95 17.18
CA ASP A 86 5.04 -13.72 16.36
C ASP A 86 6.37 -12.96 16.33
N PRO A 87 7.48 -13.56 16.79
CA PRO A 87 8.77 -12.88 16.82
C PRO A 87 9.27 -12.45 15.42
N ARG A 88 8.66 -12.95 14.35
CA ARG A 88 8.93 -12.61 12.96
C ARG A 88 8.14 -11.39 12.46
N GLN A 89 7.10 -10.96 13.17
CA GLN A 89 6.13 -9.97 12.70
C GLN A 89 6.80 -8.68 12.20
N GLU A 90 7.69 -8.09 13.02
CA GLU A 90 8.45 -6.87 12.66
C GLU A 90 9.27 -7.04 11.38
N LEU A 91 9.87 -8.23 11.17
CA LEU A 91 10.65 -8.53 9.98
C LEU A 91 9.76 -8.63 8.74
N VAL A 92 8.62 -9.31 8.86
CA VAL A 92 7.65 -9.47 7.77
C VAL A 92 7.14 -8.10 7.32
N GLU A 93 6.78 -7.23 8.25
CA GLU A 93 6.31 -5.87 7.95
C GLU A 93 7.37 -5.06 7.19
N ARG A 94 8.63 -5.09 7.64
CA ARG A 94 9.74 -4.42 6.94
C ARG A 94 9.98 -4.98 5.54
N LEU A 95 9.90 -6.29 5.37
CA LEU A 95 10.07 -6.93 4.06
C LEU A 95 8.95 -6.56 3.09
N LEU A 96 7.70 -6.50 3.57
CA LEU A 96 6.55 -6.06 2.77
C LEU A 96 6.67 -4.59 2.36
N GLU A 97 7.04 -3.72 3.30
CA GLU A 97 7.27 -2.30 3.03
C GLU A 97 8.38 -2.11 1.99
N TYR A 98 9.53 -2.77 2.18
CA TYR A 98 10.63 -2.72 1.24
C TYR A 98 10.23 -3.26 -0.14
N LYS A 99 9.49 -4.38 -0.20
CA LYS A 99 8.96 -4.94 -1.46
C LYS A 99 8.07 -3.96 -2.21
N MET A 100 7.21 -3.24 -1.50
CA MET A 100 6.35 -2.21 -2.07
C MET A 100 7.18 -1.07 -2.69
N TYR A 101 8.18 -0.55 -1.97
CA TYR A 101 9.04 0.50 -2.51
C TYR A 101 9.92 0.02 -3.66
N LYS A 102 10.40 -1.22 -3.61
CA LYS A 102 11.16 -1.83 -4.71
C LYS A 102 10.31 -1.93 -5.98
N TYR A 103 9.03 -2.29 -5.85
CA TYR A 103 8.09 -2.27 -6.96
C TYR A 103 7.86 -0.85 -7.50
N ALA A 104 7.57 0.11 -6.62
CA ALA A 104 7.36 1.50 -6.99
C ALA A 104 8.59 2.11 -7.69
N ALA A 105 9.80 1.78 -7.24
CA ALA A 105 11.05 2.19 -7.88
C ALA A 105 11.18 1.60 -9.30
N GLY A 106 10.71 0.36 -9.52
CA GLY A 106 10.61 -0.25 -10.84
C GLY A 106 9.69 0.53 -11.78
N GLU A 107 8.48 0.85 -11.32
CA GLU A 107 7.52 1.67 -12.10
C GLU A 107 8.09 3.05 -12.44
N LEU A 108 8.74 3.72 -11.48
CA LEU A 108 9.38 5.01 -11.70
C LEU A 108 10.53 4.93 -12.71
N LYS A 109 11.29 3.84 -12.70
CA LYS A 109 12.35 3.60 -13.68
C LYS A 109 11.77 3.45 -15.09
N ASP A 110 10.66 2.73 -15.23
CA ASP A 110 9.97 2.59 -16.52
C ASP A 110 9.41 3.93 -17.01
N MET A 111 8.83 4.73 -16.10
CA MET A 111 8.40 6.10 -16.40
C MET A 111 9.58 6.98 -16.85
N GLN A 112 10.73 6.90 -16.19
CA GLN A 112 11.94 7.61 -16.57
C GLN A 112 12.41 7.20 -17.98
N MET A 113 12.42 5.90 -18.28
CA MET A 113 12.79 5.40 -19.61
C MET A 113 11.85 5.90 -20.70
N ASN A 114 10.55 5.97 -20.42
CA ASN A 114 9.56 6.52 -21.36
C ASN A 114 9.73 8.03 -21.53
N ALA A 115 9.96 8.78 -20.44
CA ALA A 115 10.21 10.21 -20.49
C ALA A 115 11.49 10.56 -21.27
N ALA A 116 12.53 9.73 -21.17
CA ALA A 116 13.78 9.91 -21.90
C ALA A 116 13.62 9.81 -23.43
N GLN A 117 12.53 9.22 -23.92
CA GLN A 117 12.20 9.19 -25.36
C GLN A 117 11.53 10.48 -25.84
N SER A 118 11.07 11.33 -24.92
CA SER A 118 10.42 12.60 -25.24
C SER A 118 11.45 13.72 -25.32
N PHE A 119 11.66 14.23 -26.52
CA PHE A 119 12.47 15.44 -26.74
C PHE A 119 11.57 16.67 -26.77
N TYR A 120 11.92 17.68 -25.98
CA TYR A 120 11.27 18.98 -26.05
C TYR A 120 12.30 20.03 -26.49
N LYS A 121 11.83 21.02 -27.23
CA LYS A 121 12.63 22.21 -27.54
C LYS A 121 12.48 23.19 -26.39
N THR A 122 13.58 23.64 -25.81
CA THR A 122 13.55 24.76 -24.86
C THR A 122 12.96 25.99 -25.55
N THR A 123 12.10 26.74 -24.84
CA THR A 123 11.49 27.96 -25.36
C THR A 123 12.56 28.89 -25.92
N THR A 124 12.51 29.12 -27.23
CA THR A 124 13.37 30.07 -27.92
C THR A 124 12.52 31.30 -28.21
N LEU A 125 12.49 32.26 -27.28
CA LEU A 125 11.96 33.58 -27.60
C LEU A 125 12.92 34.24 -28.61
N PRO A 126 12.41 34.84 -29.70
CA PRO A 126 13.20 35.72 -30.56
C PRO A 126 13.93 36.77 -29.72
N GLU A 127 15.15 37.15 -30.09
CA GLU A 127 15.99 38.08 -29.30
C GLU A 127 15.26 39.39 -28.95
N GLY A 128 14.34 39.87 -29.78
CA GLY A 128 13.53 41.07 -29.52
C GLY A 128 12.27 40.88 -28.64
N LEU A 129 11.94 39.64 -28.23
CA LEU A 129 10.82 39.31 -27.35
C LEU A 129 11.28 38.80 -25.98
N ARG A 130 12.59 38.65 -25.77
CA ARG A 130 13.15 38.39 -24.45
C ARG A 130 12.95 39.63 -23.59
N TYR A 131 12.03 39.55 -22.64
CA TYR A 131 12.00 40.50 -21.55
C TYR A 131 13.29 40.28 -20.76
N GLU A 132 14.26 41.17 -20.89
CA GLU A 132 15.39 41.22 -19.97
C GLU A 132 14.79 41.64 -18.62
N GLU A 133 14.56 40.66 -17.74
CA GLU A 133 14.20 40.96 -16.37
C GLU A 133 15.27 41.90 -15.80
N PRO A 134 14.89 43.08 -15.28
CA PRO A 134 15.87 43.98 -14.70
C PRO A 134 16.64 43.21 -13.61
N PRO A 135 17.96 43.43 -13.49
CA PRO A 135 18.76 42.72 -12.51
C PRO A 135 18.12 42.87 -11.14
N VAL A 136 17.68 41.74 -10.59
CA VAL A 136 17.02 41.70 -9.29
C VAL A 136 18.11 41.77 -8.23
N ASP A 137 18.13 42.85 -7.48
CA ASP A 137 19.02 42.99 -6.33
C ASP A 137 18.51 42.08 -5.19
N LEU A 138 19.15 40.91 -5.08
CA LEU A 138 18.85 39.92 -4.05
C LEU A 138 19.16 40.46 -2.64
N ASP A 139 20.12 41.36 -2.51
CA ASP A 139 20.48 41.97 -1.23
C ASP A 139 19.43 43.00 -0.81
N ALA A 140 18.85 43.74 -1.76
CA ALA A 140 17.69 44.61 -1.50
C ALA A 140 16.42 43.82 -1.15
N LEU A 141 16.19 42.66 -1.79
CA LEU A 141 15.04 41.79 -1.47
C LEU A 141 15.16 41.10 -0.12
N THR A 142 16.38 40.77 0.30
CA THR A 142 16.66 40.15 1.59
C THR A 142 16.95 41.18 2.68
N GLN A 143 16.98 42.47 2.33
CA GLN A 143 17.27 43.55 3.26
C GLN A 143 16.23 43.61 4.37
N GLY A 144 16.68 43.45 5.61
CA GLY A 144 15.81 43.45 6.79
C GLY A 144 15.02 42.15 6.98
N LEU A 145 15.34 41.08 6.25
CA LEU A 145 14.92 39.72 6.56
C LEU A 145 15.84 39.18 7.67
N ASP A 146 15.33 39.15 8.90
CA ASP A 146 16.02 38.56 10.04
C ASP A 146 15.49 37.13 10.28
N LEU A 147 16.27 36.27 10.93
CA LEU A 147 15.87 34.91 11.32
C LEU A 147 14.55 34.93 12.10
N ASP A 148 14.34 35.95 12.95
CA ASP A 148 13.10 36.14 13.69
C ASP A 148 11.89 36.39 12.78
N LYS A 149 12.06 37.20 11.72
CA LYS A 149 10.98 37.45 10.75
C LYS A 149 10.69 36.21 9.91
N LEU A 150 11.73 35.48 9.51
CA LEU A 150 11.57 34.23 8.79
C LEU A 150 10.84 33.18 9.64
N HIS A 151 11.17 33.10 10.93
CA HIS A 151 10.49 32.23 11.90
C HIS A 151 9.01 32.61 12.09
N VAL A 152 8.70 33.91 12.15
CA VAL A 152 7.31 34.39 12.22
C VAL A 152 6.53 34.02 10.95
N ILE A 153 7.13 34.21 9.77
CA ILE A 153 6.52 33.84 8.48
C ILE A 153 6.31 32.33 8.42
N PHE A 154 7.32 31.54 8.80
CA PHE A 154 7.24 30.09 8.84
C PHE A 154 6.11 29.61 9.76
N LYS A 155 6.04 30.15 10.99
CA LYS A 155 4.92 29.86 11.91
C LYS A 155 3.57 30.24 11.34
N ALA A 156 3.46 31.38 10.65
CA ALA A 156 2.21 31.81 10.02
C ALA A 156 1.80 30.87 8.87
N VAL A 157 2.75 30.39 8.07
CA VAL A 157 2.50 29.42 6.99
C VAL A 157 2.08 28.08 7.57
N MET A 158 2.79 27.56 8.58
CA MET A 158 2.44 26.32 9.27
C MET A 158 1.07 26.42 9.94
N LYS A 159 0.76 27.56 10.56
CA LYS A 159 -0.55 27.83 11.15
C LYS A 159 -1.64 27.81 10.08
N ARG A 160 -1.46 28.49 8.93
CA ARG A 160 -2.42 28.43 7.82
C ARG A 160 -2.59 27.02 7.26
N ALA A 161 -1.51 26.25 7.15
CA ALA A 161 -1.58 24.86 6.71
C ALA A 161 -2.42 24.03 7.69
N ASN A 162 -2.22 24.23 9.00
CA ASN A 162 -2.97 23.56 10.06
C ASN A 162 -4.42 24.05 10.17
N ASP A 163 -4.69 25.33 9.97
CA ASP A 163 -6.04 25.91 9.98
C ASP A 163 -6.84 25.50 8.72
N LYS A 164 -6.15 25.15 7.62
CA LYS A 164 -6.75 24.59 6.41
C LYS A 164 -7.15 23.11 6.59
N ILE A 165 -6.60 22.44 7.61
CA ILE A 165 -7.02 21.12 8.07
C ILE A 165 -8.29 21.35 8.91
N ASP A 166 -9.45 21.29 8.26
CA ASP A 166 -10.76 21.43 8.93
C ASP A 166 -10.84 20.37 10.07
N PRO A 167 -10.94 20.78 11.35
CA PRO A 167 -10.90 19.87 12.49
C PRO A 167 -12.12 18.93 12.55
N ILE A 168 -13.20 19.25 11.83
CA ILE A 168 -14.41 18.42 11.72
C ILE A 168 -14.24 17.42 10.57
N ARG A 169 -13.67 17.84 9.43
CA ARG A 169 -13.49 16.97 8.24
C ARG A 169 -12.18 16.17 8.21
N SER A 170 -11.19 16.52 9.02
CA SER A 170 -9.90 15.80 9.05
C SER A 170 -9.90 14.64 10.04
N LYS A 171 -11.01 14.45 10.79
CA LYS A 171 -11.30 13.24 11.57
C LYS A 171 -11.94 12.12 10.73
N TYR A 172 -12.26 12.36 9.47
CA TYR A 172 -12.39 11.24 8.54
C TYR A 172 -10.97 10.72 8.30
N GLY A 173 -10.53 9.81 9.18
CA GLY A 173 -9.37 8.97 8.92
C GLY A 173 -9.49 8.40 7.52
N LYS A 174 -8.34 8.15 6.85
CA LYS A 174 -8.21 7.51 5.53
C LYS A 174 -9.54 6.93 5.10
N ILE A 175 -10.21 7.50 4.10
CA ILE A 175 -11.43 6.91 3.54
C ILE A 175 -11.01 5.54 3.03
N GLN A 176 -11.10 4.53 3.90
CA GLN A 176 -10.95 3.15 3.54
C GLN A 176 -12.15 2.91 2.64
N GLN A 177 -11.88 2.47 1.41
CA GLN A 177 -12.94 1.84 0.65
C GLN A 177 -13.44 0.68 1.52
N GLU A 178 -14.67 0.77 2.03
CA GLU A 178 -15.34 -0.41 2.54
C GLU A 178 -15.32 -1.43 1.40
N GLU A 179 -14.54 -2.50 1.55
CA GLU A 179 -14.55 -3.62 0.61
C GLU A 179 -15.91 -4.29 0.74
N ILE A 180 -16.85 -3.92 -0.13
CA ILE A 180 -18.18 -4.51 -0.12
C ILE A 180 -18.07 -5.87 -0.81
N ASN A 181 -18.05 -6.92 0.01
CA ASN A 181 -18.01 -8.29 -0.45
C ASN A 181 -19.39 -8.70 -1.02
N LEU A 182 -19.39 -9.24 -2.24
CA LEU A 182 -20.60 -9.72 -2.91
C LEU A 182 -21.29 -10.86 -2.12
N SER A 183 -20.51 -11.75 -1.50
CA SER A 183 -21.03 -12.89 -0.72
C SER A 183 -21.82 -12.44 0.51
N ASP A 184 -21.37 -11.36 1.16
CA ASP A 184 -22.07 -10.78 2.31
C ASP A 184 -23.39 -10.16 1.86
N LYS A 185 -23.40 -9.53 0.69
CA LYS A 185 -24.62 -8.90 0.13
C LYS A 185 -25.66 -9.93 -0.29
N ILE A 186 -25.24 -11.05 -0.85
CA ILE A 186 -26.11 -12.20 -1.15
C ILE A 186 -26.76 -12.72 0.14
N SER A 187 -25.97 -12.88 1.20
CA SER A 187 -26.46 -13.35 2.51
C SER A 187 -27.44 -12.37 3.16
N GLU A 188 -27.20 -11.06 3.02
CA GLU A 188 -28.11 -10.01 3.47
C GLU A 188 -29.46 -10.07 2.73
N ILE A 189 -29.44 -10.21 1.40
CA ILE A 189 -30.66 -10.32 0.58
C ILE A 189 -31.44 -11.60 0.92
N GLN A 190 -30.76 -12.73 1.11
CA GLN A 190 -31.40 -13.98 1.53
C GLN A 190 -32.05 -13.85 2.91
N THR A 191 -31.37 -13.18 3.86
CA THR A 191 -31.93 -12.92 5.20
C THR A 191 -33.15 -12.00 5.13
N TYR A 192 -33.10 -10.96 4.29
CA TYR A 192 -34.23 -10.08 4.03
C TYR A 192 -35.43 -10.82 3.40
N SER A 193 -35.14 -11.80 2.53
CA SER A 193 -36.11 -12.63 1.82
C SER A 193 -36.82 -13.65 2.71
N ARG A 194 -36.18 -14.13 3.79
CA ARG A 194 -36.77 -15.11 4.73
C ARG A 194 -38.05 -14.62 5.42
N GLY A 195 -38.29 -13.31 5.48
CA GLY A 195 -39.51 -12.72 6.05
C GLY A 195 -40.52 -12.18 5.03
N ARG A 196 -40.16 -12.11 3.74
CA ARG A 196 -40.97 -11.50 2.68
C ARG A 196 -40.80 -12.27 1.37
N LYS A 197 -41.82 -13.02 0.96
CA LYS A 197 -41.79 -13.76 -0.31
C LYS A 197 -41.83 -12.84 -1.54
N HIS A 198 -42.31 -11.61 -1.37
CA HIS A 198 -42.44 -10.61 -2.42
C HIS A 198 -41.98 -9.23 -1.92
N PHE A 199 -41.06 -8.58 -2.63
CA PHE A 199 -40.58 -7.24 -2.29
C PHE A 199 -40.11 -6.45 -3.51
N SER A 200 -40.08 -5.12 -3.37
CA SER A 200 -39.64 -4.20 -4.42
C SER A 200 -38.12 -4.05 -4.41
N PHE A 201 -37.51 -4.01 -5.60
CA PHE A 201 -36.09 -3.71 -5.78
C PHE A 201 -35.75 -2.30 -5.31
N ARG A 202 -36.63 -1.31 -5.53
CA ARG A 202 -36.43 0.06 -5.02
C ARG A 202 -36.31 0.08 -3.49
N GLN A 203 -37.15 -0.67 -2.78
CA GLN A 203 -37.08 -0.79 -1.32
C GLN A 203 -35.78 -1.43 -0.83
N LEU A 204 -35.18 -2.32 -1.62
CA LEU A 204 -33.87 -2.92 -1.32
C LEU A 204 -32.73 -1.90 -1.48
N LEU A 205 -32.85 -0.99 -2.46
CA LEU A 205 -31.87 0.05 -2.75
C LEU A 205 -31.95 1.25 -1.79
N GLU A 206 -33.13 1.61 -1.29
CA GLU A 206 -33.32 2.71 -0.32
C GLU A 206 -32.52 2.52 0.98
N LYS A 207 -32.16 1.29 1.32
CA LYS A 207 -31.33 0.96 2.50
C LYS A 207 -29.83 1.15 2.27
N GLN A 208 -29.39 1.40 1.04
CA GLN A 208 -27.98 1.45 0.69
C GLN A 208 -27.40 2.86 0.83
N LYS A 209 -26.30 2.99 1.57
CA LYS A 209 -25.70 4.29 1.93
C LYS A 209 -24.78 4.88 0.85
N THR A 210 -24.24 4.05 -0.04
CA THR A 210 -23.21 4.45 -1.02
C THR A 210 -23.52 3.94 -2.42
N LYS A 211 -23.01 4.63 -3.45
CA LYS A 211 -23.15 4.22 -4.86
C LYS A 211 -22.59 2.81 -5.12
N MET A 212 -21.49 2.47 -4.43
CA MET A 212 -20.86 1.16 -4.56
C MET A 212 -21.74 0.05 -3.95
N ASN A 213 -22.38 0.30 -2.80
CA ASN A 213 -23.39 -0.60 -2.22
C ASN A 213 -24.56 -0.85 -3.19
N ILE A 214 -25.04 0.18 -3.89
CA ILE A 214 -26.11 0.03 -4.89
C ILE A 214 -25.68 -0.90 -6.03
N ILE A 215 -24.47 -0.71 -6.56
CA ILE A 215 -23.93 -1.54 -7.66
C ILE A 215 -23.77 -3.00 -7.21
N VAL A 216 -23.17 -3.24 -6.05
CA VAL A 216 -22.96 -4.62 -5.54
C VAL A 216 -24.28 -5.29 -5.19
N THR A 217 -25.26 -4.55 -4.66
CA THR A 217 -26.62 -5.08 -4.42
C THR A 217 -27.30 -5.49 -5.72
N PHE A 218 -27.16 -4.69 -6.78
CA PHE A 218 -27.70 -5.04 -8.09
C PHE A 218 -27.03 -6.31 -8.66
N LEU A 219 -25.70 -6.41 -8.57
CA LEU A 219 -24.97 -7.61 -8.97
C LEU A 219 -25.39 -8.84 -8.15
N ALA A 220 -25.62 -8.70 -6.85
CA ALA A 220 -26.09 -9.78 -5.99
C ALA A 220 -27.50 -10.28 -6.39
N VAL A 221 -28.40 -9.37 -6.78
CA VAL A 221 -29.72 -9.74 -7.32
C VAL A 221 -29.58 -10.48 -8.66
N LEU A 222 -28.70 -10.03 -9.56
CA LEU A 222 -28.45 -10.74 -10.82
C LEU A 222 -27.87 -12.14 -10.58
N GLU A 223 -26.98 -12.29 -9.61
CA GLU A 223 -26.39 -13.58 -9.25
C GLU A 223 -27.45 -14.53 -8.65
N LEU A 224 -28.32 -14.03 -7.76
CA LEU A 224 -29.43 -14.80 -7.19
C LEU A 224 -30.47 -15.20 -8.24
N MET A 225 -30.70 -14.35 -9.25
CA MET A 225 -31.56 -14.67 -10.38
C MET A 225 -30.93 -15.77 -11.25
N LYS A 226 -29.63 -15.67 -11.51
CA LYS A 226 -28.86 -16.68 -12.24
C LYS A 226 -28.82 -18.03 -11.52
N SER A 227 -28.73 -18.03 -10.18
CA SER A 227 -28.78 -19.24 -9.37
C SER A 227 -30.20 -19.80 -9.16
N GLY A 228 -31.23 -19.14 -9.71
CA GLY A 228 -32.62 -19.59 -9.65
C GLY A 228 -33.32 -19.41 -8.29
N MET A 229 -32.71 -18.69 -7.36
CA MET A 229 -33.27 -18.47 -6.01
C MET A 229 -34.32 -17.36 -5.97
N ILE A 230 -34.29 -16.44 -6.94
CA ILE A 230 -35.27 -15.37 -7.08
C ILE A 230 -35.77 -15.26 -8.53
N ARG A 231 -37.02 -14.85 -8.67
CA ARG A 231 -37.64 -14.43 -9.92
C ARG A 231 -37.90 -12.95 -9.86
N VAL A 232 -37.80 -12.30 -11.02
CA VAL A 232 -37.92 -10.86 -11.14
C VAL A 232 -38.94 -10.56 -12.23
N ALA A 233 -39.86 -9.63 -11.95
CA ALA A 233 -40.89 -9.19 -12.89
C ALA A 233 -40.99 -7.66 -12.90
N GLN A 234 -41.12 -7.08 -14.10
CA GLN A 234 -41.34 -5.65 -14.32
C GLN A 234 -42.54 -5.51 -15.27
N LYS A 235 -43.50 -4.64 -14.92
CA LYS A 235 -44.75 -4.51 -15.69
C LYS A 235 -44.59 -3.67 -16.95
N GLU A 236 -43.94 -2.52 -16.84
CA GLU A 236 -43.67 -1.60 -17.95
C GLU A 236 -42.19 -1.18 -17.98
N LEU A 237 -41.72 -0.67 -19.12
CA LEU A 237 -40.37 -0.13 -19.24
C LEU A 237 -40.16 0.99 -18.20
N PHE A 238 -39.10 0.87 -17.40
CA PHE A 238 -38.75 1.79 -16.31
C PHE A 238 -39.69 1.79 -15.09
N ASP A 239 -40.63 0.84 -15.01
CA ASP A 239 -41.44 0.63 -13.81
C ASP A 239 -40.63 -0.07 -12.70
N ASP A 240 -41.18 -0.14 -11.49
CA ASP A 240 -40.52 -0.83 -10.38
C ASP A 240 -40.32 -2.33 -10.67
N ILE A 241 -39.22 -2.86 -10.14
CA ILE A 241 -38.82 -4.25 -10.35
C ILE A 241 -39.26 -5.03 -9.11
N MET A 242 -40.19 -5.97 -9.30
CA MET A 242 -40.69 -6.83 -8.23
C MET A 242 -39.88 -8.13 -8.16
N ILE A 243 -39.48 -8.51 -6.95
CA ILE A 243 -38.67 -9.69 -6.68
C ILE A 243 -39.50 -10.70 -5.89
N ASP A 244 -39.58 -11.91 -6.43
CA ASP A 244 -40.23 -13.09 -5.87
C ASP A 244 -39.18 -14.13 -5.47
N VAL A 245 -39.24 -14.62 -4.24
CA VAL A 245 -38.33 -15.68 -3.76
C VAL A 245 -38.85 -17.03 -4.23
N VAL A 246 -38.01 -17.80 -4.90
CA VAL A 246 -38.34 -19.17 -5.34
C VAL A 246 -37.89 -20.12 -4.24
N ASP A 247 -38.84 -20.85 -3.64
CA ASP A 247 -38.56 -21.96 -2.72
C ASP A 247 -37.88 -23.12 -3.45
#